data_AF-A0A0C1F2T6-F1
#
_entry.id   AF-A0A0C1F2T6-F1
#
_cell.length_a   1.000
_cell.length_b   1.000
_cell.length_c   1.000
_cell.angle_alpha   90.00
_cell.angle_beta   90.00
_cell.angle_gamma   90.00
#
_symmetry.space_group_name_H-M   'P 1'
#
loop_
_entity.id
_entity.type
_entity.pdbx_description
1 polymer ?
#
loop_
_entity_poly.entity_id
_entity_poly.type
_entity_poly.pdbx_seq_one_letter_code
_entity_poly.pdbx_strand_id
1 'polypeptide(L)'
;MGQEEYNKICLLYQVLTKRFDFNQNYNYDKWYKCYNIEFYGVKGNYLEVLKRFEDLTLRHIYTLEYISSVPFSDEYLDDILVKISGDKVGVHPELGLVTLYFLIYRLQEGISNFLLLLETIKNQYVGFIKTDYDNRIYKMKFYAYDEFIPQFENIKDFKLMFHLFSKTNSNYMSLNWNNEVEIDVFKINKTLESLQNFNFKNLDAILVK
;
A
#
# COMPACT_ATOMS: atom_id res chain seq x y z
N MET A 1 11.42 -4.47 8.68
CA MET A 1 10.61 -5.61 8.21
C MET A 1 11.49 -6.39 7.24
N GLY A 2 11.56 -7.72 7.35
CA GLY A 2 12.35 -8.53 6.42
C GLY A 2 11.73 -8.60 5.03
N GLN A 3 12.53 -8.92 4.01
CA GLN A 3 12.06 -9.02 2.62
C GLN A 3 10.97 -10.08 2.42
N GLU A 4 11.08 -11.23 3.11
CA GLU A 4 10.07 -12.29 3.02
C GLU A 4 8.70 -11.82 3.54
N GLU A 5 8.69 -11.15 4.70
CA GLU A 5 7.46 -10.63 5.30
C GLU A 5 6.85 -9.52 4.45
N TYR A 6 7.69 -8.62 3.92
CA TYR A 6 7.27 -7.63 2.95
C TYR A 6 6.58 -8.27 1.74
N ASN A 7 7.18 -9.31 1.15
CA ASN A 7 6.62 -9.96 -0.04
C ASN A 7 5.24 -10.58 0.22
N LYS A 8 5.06 -11.22 1.39
CA LYS A 8 3.78 -11.81 1.82
C LYS A 8 2.69 -10.73 1.92
N ILE A 9 2.97 -9.64 2.63
CA ILE A 9 2.03 -8.53 2.85
C ILE A 9 1.77 -7.76 1.54
N CYS A 10 2.80 -7.51 0.74
CA CYS A 10 2.69 -6.81 -0.54
C CYS A 10 1.83 -7.60 -1.54
N LEU A 11 1.95 -8.92 -1.58
CA LEU A 11 1.08 -9.71 -2.45
C LEU A 11 -0.37 -9.69 -1.98
N LEU A 12 -0.62 -9.73 -0.67
CA LEU A 12 -1.97 -9.58 -0.14
C LEU A 12 -2.61 -8.27 -0.60
N TYR A 13 -1.88 -7.16 -0.47
CA TYR A 13 -2.29 -5.87 -1.02
C TYR A 13 -2.65 -5.99 -2.52
N GLN A 14 -1.76 -6.55 -3.34
CA GLN A 14 -1.99 -6.67 -4.78
C GLN A 14 -3.22 -7.54 -5.11
N VAL A 15 -3.40 -8.68 -4.45
CA VAL A 15 -4.53 -9.59 -4.67
C VAL A 15 -5.85 -8.90 -4.32
N LEU A 16 -5.91 -8.23 -3.17
CA LEU A 16 -7.14 -7.63 -2.66
C LEU A 16 -7.53 -6.34 -3.39
N THR A 17 -6.57 -5.65 -3.99
CA THR A 17 -6.78 -4.36 -4.67
C THR A 17 -6.74 -4.43 -6.19
N LYS A 18 -6.34 -5.57 -6.77
CA LYS A 18 -6.38 -5.76 -8.23
C LYS A 18 -7.83 -5.73 -8.73
N ARG A 19 -8.11 -4.77 -9.60
CA ARG A 19 -9.37 -4.67 -10.38
C ARG A 19 -9.38 -5.54 -11.64
N PHE A 20 -8.26 -6.16 -12.01
CA PHE A 20 -8.03 -6.69 -13.37
C PHE A 20 -7.92 -8.22 -13.48
N ASP A 21 -8.17 -8.99 -12.42
CA ASP A 21 -8.43 -10.42 -12.62
C ASP A 21 -9.88 -10.58 -13.09
N PHE A 22 -10.05 -10.69 -14.41
CA PHE A 22 -11.34 -10.90 -15.07
C PHE A 22 -12.04 -12.21 -14.65
N ASN A 23 -11.38 -13.08 -13.88
CA ASN A 23 -11.87 -14.38 -13.41
C ASN A 23 -11.80 -14.54 -11.88
N GLN A 24 -11.97 -13.47 -11.09
CA GLN A 24 -12.15 -13.68 -9.65
C GLN A 24 -13.55 -14.25 -9.39
N ASN A 25 -13.63 -15.57 -9.20
CA ASN A 25 -14.82 -16.23 -8.69
C ASN A 25 -14.97 -15.92 -7.19
N TYR A 26 -15.39 -14.69 -6.88
CA TYR A 26 -15.87 -14.32 -5.54
C TYR A 26 -17.37 -14.03 -5.59
N ASN A 27 -18.04 -14.29 -4.48
CA ASN A 27 -19.40 -13.82 -4.23
C ASN A 27 -19.36 -12.76 -3.13
N TYR A 28 -20.37 -11.90 -3.10
CA TYR A 28 -20.55 -11.02 -1.96
C TYR A 28 -21.41 -11.69 -0.90
N ASP A 29 -20.97 -11.60 0.35
CA ASP A 29 -21.80 -11.84 1.53
C ASP A 29 -21.78 -10.56 2.36
N LYS A 30 -22.91 -9.86 2.43
CA LYS A 30 -22.96 -8.44 2.82
C LYS A 30 -21.93 -7.61 2.04
N TRP A 31 -20.95 -7.00 2.72
CA TRP A 31 -19.85 -6.24 2.11
C TRP A 31 -18.57 -7.05 1.90
N TYR A 32 -18.51 -8.31 2.35
CA TYR A 32 -17.32 -9.15 2.17
C TYR A 32 -17.18 -9.63 0.74
N LYS A 33 -15.94 -9.60 0.25
CA LYS A 33 -15.57 -10.39 -0.92
C LYS A 33 -15.22 -11.81 -0.47
N CYS A 34 -16.06 -12.78 -0.80
CA CYS A 34 -15.92 -14.16 -0.39
C CYS A 34 -15.35 -15.01 -1.52
N TYR A 35 -14.13 -15.50 -1.32
CA TYR A 35 -13.40 -16.36 -2.24
C TYR A 35 -13.56 -17.83 -1.84
N ASN A 36 -13.49 -18.73 -2.82
CA ASN A 36 -13.23 -20.14 -2.52
C ASN A 36 -11.82 -20.29 -1.94
N ILE A 37 -11.64 -21.16 -0.94
CA ILE A 37 -10.35 -21.34 -0.23
C ILE A 37 -9.22 -21.82 -1.16
N GLU A 38 -9.54 -22.44 -2.29
CA GLU A 38 -8.58 -22.88 -3.31
C GLU A 38 -8.15 -21.75 -4.28
N PHE A 39 -8.75 -20.56 -4.14
CA PHE A 39 -8.35 -19.38 -4.90
C PHE A 39 -6.91 -18.99 -4.52
N TYR A 40 -6.08 -18.78 -5.53
CA TYR A 40 -4.64 -18.61 -5.36
C TYR A 40 -4.26 -17.47 -4.40
N GLY A 41 -5.10 -16.42 -4.34
CA GLY A 41 -4.88 -15.25 -3.52
C GLY A 41 -5.24 -15.40 -2.04
N VAL A 42 -5.90 -16.51 -1.65
CA VAL A 42 -6.32 -16.76 -0.26
C VAL A 42 -5.92 -18.17 0.22
N LYS A 43 -5.01 -18.85 -0.46
CA LYS A 43 -4.54 -20.21 -0.10
C LYS A 43 -3.09 -20.25 0.35
N GLY A 44 -2.68 -21.36 0.99
CA GLY A 44 -1.30 -21.57 1.45
C GLY A 44 -0.82 -20.45 2.37
N ASN A 45 0.38 -19.91 2.11
CA ASN A 45 0.97 -18.84 2.91
C ASN A 45 0.10 -17.57 2.99
N TYR A 46 -0.74 -17.29 1.99
CA TYR A 46 -1.63 -16.12 2.02
C TYR A 46 -2.80 -16.33 2.97
N LEU A 47 -3.29 -17.57 3.08
CA LEU A 47 -4.27 -17.94 4.09
C LEU A 47 -3.70 -17.74 5.50
N GLU A 48 -2.43 -18.11 5.72
CA GLU A 48 -1.77 -17.92 7.02
C GLU A 48 -1.64 -16.44 7.40
N VAL A 49 -1.42 -15.56 6.43
CA VAL A 49 -1.40 -14.10 6.68
C VAL A 49 -2.81 -13.59 6.95
N LEU A 50 -3.81 -14.01 6.17
CA LEU A 50 -5.21 -13.64 6.34
C LEU A 50 -5.77 -14.06 7.72
N LYS A 51 -5.38 -15.23 8.21
CA LYS A 51 -5.71 -15.71 9.56
C LYS A 51 -5.29 -14.75 10.68
N ARG A 52 -4.25 -13.96 10.47
CA ARG A 52 -3.80 -12.96 11.45
C ARG A 52 -4.81 -11.81 11.62
N PHE A 53 -5.77 -11.68 10.72
CA PHE A 53 -6.82 -10.65 10.75
C PHE A 53 -8.19 -11.16 11.21
N GLU A 54 -8.34 -12.45 11.56
CA GLU A 54 -9.65 -13.02 11.96
C GLU A 54 -10.20 -12.41 13.26
N ASP A 55 -9.31 -11.94 14.15
CA ASP A 55 -9.69 -11.34 15.43
C ASP A 55 -9.72 -9.80 15.38
N LEU A 56 -9.51 -9.21 14.20
CA LEU A 56 -9.43 -7.77 14.02
C LEU A 56 -10.68 -7.21 13.37
N THR A 57 -11.02 -5.98 13.74
CA THR A 57 -12.10 -5.18 13.13
C THR A 57 -11.54 -3.82 12.74
N LEU A 58 -12.30 -3.01 12.01
CA LEU A 58 -11.86 -1.66 11.67
C LEU A 58 -11.70 -0.76 12.90
N ARG A 59 -12.45 -0.98 13.99
CA ARG A 59 -12.26 -0.22 15.25
C ARG A 59 -10.89 -0.44 15.89
N HIS A 60 -10.31 -1.62 15.70
CA HIS A 60 -8.95 -1.91 16.19
C HIS A 60 -7.88 -1.19 15.37
N ILE A 61 -8.20 -0.83 14.13
CA ILE A 61 -7.26 -0.27 13.15
C ILE A 61 -7.37 1.23 13.08
N TYR A 62 -8.57 1.80 13.02
CA TYR A 62 -8.76 3.23 12.85
C TYR A 62 -8.69 3.96 14.19
N THR A 63 -8.21 5.21 14.15
CA THR A 63 -8.26 6.10 15.31
C THR A 63 -9.70 6.54 15.60
N LEU A 64 -9.98 6.89 16.85
CA LEU A 64 -11.31 7.35 17.26
C LEU A 64 -11.69 8.66 16.54
N GLU A 65 -10.71 9.52 16.32
CA GLU A 65 -10.85 10.76 15.56
C GLU A 65 -11.30 10.48 14.12
N TYR A 66 -10.67 9.51 13.45
CA TYR A 66 -11.05 9.17 12.07
C TYR A 66 -12.43 8.53 12.01
N ILE A 67 -12.73 7.58 12.91
CA ILE A 67 -14.05 6.93 13.00
C ILE A 67 -15.16 7.96 13.19
N SER A 68 -14.93 8.98 14.03
CA SER A 68 -15.93 10.01 14.29
C SER A 68 -16.09 11.02 13.14
N SER A 69 -15.09 11.11 12.24
CA SER A 69 -15.09 12.04 11.11
C SER A 69 -15.74 11.49 9.83
N VAL A 70 -15.97 10.18 9.75
CA VAL A 70 -16.48 9.49 8.56
C VAL A 70 -17.80 8.79 8.92
N PRO A 71 -18.83 8.82 8.04
CA PRO A 71 -20.13 8.21 8.33
C PRO A 71 -20.12 6.69 8.14
N PHE A 72 -19.25 5.98 8.87
CA PHE A 72 -19.31 4.52 8.94
C PHE A 72 -20.46 4.09 9.85
N SER A 73 -21.15 2.99 9.50
CA SER A 73 -22.07 2.36 10.44
C SER A 73 -21.29 1.57 11.50
N ASP A 74 -21.87 1.43 12.69
CA ASP A 74 -21.26 0.61 13.74
C ASP A 74 -21.07 -0.83 13.29
N GLU A 75 -22.05 -1.40 12.58
CA GLU A 75 -21.97 -2.76 12.01
C GLU A 75 -20.76 -2.91 11.07
N TYR A 76 -20.46 -1.90 10.23
CA TYR A 76 -19.31 -1.92 9.32
C TYR A 76 -17.98 -1.88 10.09
N LEU A 77 -17.94 -1.13 11.18
CA LEU A 77 -16.73 -0.95 12.00
C LEU A 77 -16.42 -2.17 12.88
N ASP A 78 -17.46 -2.82 13.38
CA ASP A 78 -17.39 -3.96 14.31
C ASP A 78 -17.24 -5.31 13.61
N ASP A 79 -17.43 -5.34 12.30
CA ASP A 79 -17.28 -6.55 11.53
C ASP A 79 -15.81 -6.98 11.43
N ILE A 80 -15.55 -8.29 11.59
CA ILE A 80 -14.19 -8.83 11.55
C ILE A 80 -13.62 -8.76 10.13
N LEU A 81 -12.32 -8.49 9.99
CA LEU A 81 -11.72 -8.22 8.69
C LEU A 81 -11.65 -9.45 7.79
N VAL A 82 -11.53 -10.63 8.38
CA VAL A 82 -11.44 -11.91 7.67
C VAL A 82 -12.37 -12.92 8.34
N LYS A 83 -13.19 -13.58 7.53
CA LYS A 83 -14.10 -14.67 7.93
C LYS A 83 -13.68 -15.95 7.22
N ILE A 84 -13.20 -16.96 7.94
CA ILE A 84 -12.92 -18.28 7.36
C ILE A 84 -14.01 -19.24 7.79
N SER A 85 -14.71 -19.84 6.82
CA SER A 85 -15.77 -20.82 7.10
C SER A 85 -15.79 -21.90 6.02
N GLY A 86 -15.48 -23.14 6.41
CA GLY A 86 -15.44 -24.27 5.51
C GLY A 86 -14.48 -24.03 4.33
N ASP A 87 -15.04 -24.00 3.12
CA ASP A 87 -14.33 -23.81 1.86
C ASP A 87 -14.31 -22.34 1.38
N LYS A 88 -14.64 -21.37 2.26
CA LYS A 88 -14.73 -19.95 1.92
C LYS A 88 -13.90 -19.05 2.81
N VAL A 89 -13.34 -18.01 2.21
CA VAL A 89 -12.62 -16.93 2.87
C VAL A 89 -13.27 -15.59 2.49
N GLY A 90 -13.96 -14.98 3.43
CA GLY A 90 -14.54 -13.64 3.32
C GLY A 90 -13.54 -12.58 3.73
N VAL A 91 -13.30 -11.59 2.87
CA VAL A 91 -12.37 -10.48 3.14
C VAL A 91 -13.11 -9.15 3.13
N HIS A 92 -12.93 -8.38 4.19
CA HIS A 92 -13.48 -7.04 4.34
C HIS A 92 -12.89 -6.09 3.27
N PRO A 93 -13.70 -5.25 2.61
CA PRO A 93 -13.28 -4.46 1.46
C PRO A 93 -12.11 -3.50 1.75
N GLU A 94 -12.04 -2.99 2.99
CA GLU A 94 -10.95 -2.10 3.44
C GLU A 94 -9.60 -2.80 3.63
N LEU A 95 -9.55 -4.13 3.73
CA LEU A 95 -8.32 -4.83 4.11
C LEU A 95 -7.18 -4.58 3.13
N GLY A 96 -7.47 -4.44 1.83
CA GLY A 96 -6.47 -4.09 0.83
C GLY A 96 -5.85 -2.70 1.07
N LEU A 97 -6.67 -1.72 1.46
CA LEU A 97 -6.21 -0.36 1.77
C LEU A 97 -5.42 -0.33 3.07
N VAL A 98 -5.92 -0.99 4.13
CA VAL A 98 -5.21 -1.15 5.40
C VAL A 98 -3.82 -1.76 5.18
N THR A 99 -3.74 -2.80 4.34
CA THR A 99 -2.48 -3.47 4.01
C THR A 99 -1.50 -2.54 3.30
N LEU A 100 -1.97 -1.75 2.34
CA LEU A 100 -1.14 -0.73 1.67
C LEU A 100 -0.60 0.28 2.68
N TYR A 101 -1.46 0.81 3.53
CA TYR A 101 -1.09 1.86 4.49
C TYR A 101 -0.15 1.33 5.57
N PHE A 102 -0.29 0.07 5.97
CA PHE A 102 0.66 -0.59 6.85
C PHE A 102 2.06 -0.67 6.20
N LEU A 103 2.15 -1.06 4.91
CA LEU A 103 3.42 -1.07 4.19
C LEU A 103 4.05 0.32 4.13
N ILE A 104 3.24 1.36 3.87
CA ILE A 104 3.70 2.76 3.86
C ILE A 104 4.17 3.19 5.24
N TYR A 105 3.44 2.85 6.30
CA TYR A 105 3.85 3.10 7.69
C TYR A 105 5.22 2.48 8.02
N ARG A 106 5.45 1.22 7.60
CA ARG A 106 6.74 0.55 7.83
C ARG A 106 7.89 1.18 7.03
N LEU A 107 7.60 1.76 5.87
CA LEU A 107 8.58 2.35 4.96
C LEU A 107 8.69 3.88 5.08
N GLN A 108 7.92 4.51 5.97
CA GLN A 108 7.72 5.98 6.00
C GLN A 108 9.02 6.78 6.11
N GLU A 109 10.03 6.26 6.82
CA GLU A 109 11.33 6.90 6.97
C GLU A 109 12.07 6.94 5.62
N GLY A 110 12.12 5.80 4.92
CA GLY A 110 12.71 5.71 3.58
C GLY A 110 11.96 6.57 2.56
N ILE A 111 10.62 6.58 2.62
CA ILE A 111 9.79 7.42 1.75
C ILE A 111 10.08 8.91 1.98
N SER A 112 10.19 9.34 3.24
CA SER A 112 10.48 10.74 3.59
C SER A 112 11.87 11.16 3.07
N ASN A 113 12.87 10.30 3.23
CA ASN A 113 14.22 10.53 2.72
C ASN A 113 14.26 10.59 1.18
N PHE A 114 13.46 9.75 0.51
CA PHE A 114 13.33 9.76 -0.94
C PHE A 114 12.73 11.07 -1.46
N LEU A 115 11.65 11.55 -0.83
CA LEU A 115 11.04 12.84 -1.19
C LEU A 115 12.00 14.00 -0.96
N LEU A 116 12.75 14.00 0.15
CA LEU A 116 13.74 15.02 0.44
C LEU A 116 14.88 15.03 -0.60
N LEU A 117 15.34 13.85 -1.02
CA LEU A 117 16.37 13.74 -2.06
C LEU A 117 15.84 14.20 -3.43
N LEU A 118 14.59 13.89 -3.77
CA LEU A 118 13.95 14.42 -4.99
C LEU A 118 13.88 15.95 -4.98
N GLU A 119 13.51 16.58 -3.86
CA GLU A 119 13.55 18.04 -3.72
C GLU A 119 14.96 18.59 -3.89
N THR A 120 15.95 17.92 -3.29
CA THR A 120 17.35 18.32 -3.39
C THR A 120 17.83 18.28 -4.85
N ILE A 121 17.54 17.18 -5.56
CA ILE A 121 17.87 17.02 -6.98
C ILE A 121 17.17 18.10 -7.82
N LYS A 122 15.87 18.34 -7.59
CA LYS A 122 15.08 19.36 -8.31
C LYS A 122 15.71 20.76 -8.17
N ASN A 123 16.17 21.10 -6.96
CA ASN A 123 16.72 22.42 -6.65
C ASN A 123 18.19 22.58 -7.14
N GLN A 124 18.97 21.51 -7.13
CA GLN A 124 20.38 21.54 -7.56
C GLN A 124 20.55 21.41 -9.08
N TYR A 125 19.71 20.60 -9.74
CA TYR A 125 19.81 20.28 -11.16
C TYR A 125 18.60 20.84 -11.92
N VAL A 126 18.62 22.16 -12.14
CA VAL A 126 17.53 22.88 -12.81
C VAL A 126 17.21 22.26 -14.17
N GLY A 127 15.95 21.88 -14.37
CA GLY A 127 15.45 21.30 -15.62
C GLY A 127 15.51 19.77 -15.72
N PHE A 128 16.16 19.08 -14.77
CA PHE A 128 16.18 17.61 -14.73
C PHE A 128 14.86 17.03 -14.23
N ILE A 129 14.23 17.71 -13.26
CA ILE A 129 12.89 17.39 -12.78
C ILE A 129 11.94 18.48 -13.27
N LYS A 130 10.97 18.07 -14.09
CA LYS A 130 9.82 18.90 -14.47
C LYS A 130 8.67 18.61 -13.53
N THR A 131 7.81 19.58 -13.35
CA THR A 131 6.58 19.44 -12.57
C THR A 131 5.37 19.66 -13.47
N ASP A 132 4.23 19.11 -13.07
CA ASP A 132 2.94 19.55 -13.59
C ASP A 132 2.58 20.94 -13.02
N TYR A 133 1.47 21.53 -13.51
CA TYR A 133 1.06 22.89 -13.15
C TYR A 133 0.92 23.11 -11.63
N ASP A 134 0.51 22.07 -10.91
CA ASP A 134 0.26 22.12 -9.47
C ASP A 134 1.43 21.58 -8.62
N ASN A 135 2.58 21.23 -9.22
CA ASN A 135 3.70 20.56 -8.55
C ASN A 135 3.33 19.25 -7.81
N ARG A 136 2.34 18.53 -8.32
CA ARG A 136 1.84 17.27 -7.78
C ARG A 136 2.58 16.06 -8.34
N ILE A 137 3.08 16.16 -9.58
CA ILE A 137 3.76 15.08 -10.28
C ILE A 137 5.15 15.55 -10.69
N TYR A 138 6.17 14.82 -10.28
CA TYR A 138 7.55 15.04 -10.70
C TYR A 138 7.86 14.14 -11.88
N LYS A 139 8.42 14.72 -12.93
CA LYS A 139 8.74 14.04 -14.18
C LYS A 139 10.23 14.17 -14.46
N MET A 140 10.89 13.04 -14.60
CA MET A 140 12.31 12.96 -14.88
C MET A 140 12.53 12.05 -16.09
N LYS A 141 13.39 12.43 -17.03
CA LYS A 141 13.75 11.53 -18.12
C LYS A 141 14.39 10.26 -17.55
N PHE A 142 14.08 9.10 -18.13
CA PHE A 142 14.54 7.81 -17.62
C PHE A 142 16.07 7.75 -17.45
N TYR A 143 16.84 8.24 -18.42
CA TYR A 143 18.31 8.30 -18.31
C TYR A 143 18.79 9.17 -17.15
N ALA A 144 18.10 10.29 -16.87
CA ALA A 144 18.44 11.17 -15.76
C ALA A 144 18.06 10.52 -14.42
N TYR A 145 16.96 9.77 -14.38
CA TYR A 145 16.59 8.99 -13.20
C TYR A 145 17.65 7.92 -12.88
N ASP A 146 18.15 7.23 -13.91
CA ASP A 146 19.22 6.24 -13.77
C ASP A 146 20.52 6.82 -13.19
N GLU A 147 20.87 8.07 -13.53
CA GLU A 147 22.04 8.76 -12.96
C GLU A 147 21.94 8.96 -11.43
N PHE A 148 20.72 9.08 -10.90
CA PHE A 148 20.47 9.28 -9.46
C PHE A 148 20.19 7.98 -8.69
N ILE A 149 20.04 6.83 -9.36
CA ILE A 149 19.84 5.52 -8.71
C ILE A 149 20.86 5.25 -7.59
N PRO A 150 22.19 5.45 -7.78
CA PRO A 150 23.16 5.20 -6.73
C PRO A 150 22.92 6.02 -5.45
N GLN A 151 22.33 7.21 -5.58
CA GLN A 151 21.98 8.04 -4.42
C GLN A 151 20.73 7.50 -3.73
N PHE A 152 19.73 7.07 -4.50
CA PHE A 152 18.52 6.46 -3.95
C PHE A 152 18.78 5.14 -3.25
N GLU A 153 19.73 4.32 -3.72
CA GLU A 153 20.08 3.03 -3.10
C GLU A 153 20.64 3.16 -1.66
N ASN A 154 21.12 4.34 -1.28
CA ASN A 154 21.55 4.62 0.10
C ASN A 154 20.38 4.87 1.06
N ILE A 155 19.16 5.00 0.55
CA ILE A 155 17.96 5.18 1.37
C ILE A 155 17.59 3.83 2.00
N LYS A 156 17.34 3.85 3.30
CA LYS A 156 16.84 2.69 4.05
C LYS A 156 15.60 2.11 3.38
N ASP A 157 15.60 0.78 3.20
CA ASP A 157 14.52 0.02 2.56
C ASP A 157 14.16 0.47 1.13
N PHE A 158 15.06 1.17 0.42
CA PHE A 158 14.82 1.71 -0.92
C PHE A 158 14.27 0.66 -1.90
N LYS A 159 14.85 -0.54 -1.92
CA LYS A 159 14.43 -1.61 -2.85
C LYS A 159 12.97 -2.03 -2.63
N LEU A 160 12.52 -2.07 -1.36
CA LEU A 160 11.14 -2.41 -1.01
C LEU A 160 10.18 -1.27 -1.36
N MET A 161 10.58 -0.02 -1.07
CA MET A 161 9.82 1.16 -1.45
C MET A 161 9.69 1.27 -2.98
N PHE A 162 10.79 1.13 -3.71
CA PHE A 162 10.82 1.18 -5.17
C PHE A 162 9.94 0.10 -5.79
N HIS A 163 10.00 -1.14 -5.28
CA HIS A 163 9.08 -2.21 -5.69
C HIS A 163 7.63 -1.81 -5.44
N LEU A 164 7.30 -1.31 -4.23
CA LEU A 164 5.94 -0.89 -3.89
C LEU A 164 5.46 0.22 -4.84
N PHE A 165 6.29 1.21 -5.12
CA PHE A 165 5.89 2.38 -5.90
C PHE A 165 5.80 2.12 -7.40
N SER A 166 6.70 1.29 -7.95
CA SER A 166 6.87 1.14 -9.41
C SER A 166 6.48 -0.23 -9.98
N LYS A 167 6.36 -1.26 -9.13
CA LYS A 167 6.11 -2.66 -9.56
C LYS A 167 4.80 -3.23 -9.04
N THR A 168 4.03 -2.45 -8.30
CA THR A 168 2.68 -2.84 -7.85
C THR A 168 1.63 -1.93 -8.47
N ASN A 169 0.35 -2.23 -8.23
CA ASN A 169 -0.79 -1.41 -8.63
C ASN A 169 -1.00 -0.16 -7.74
N SER A 170 0.03 0.27 -7.01
CA SER A 170 -0.03 1.46 -6.15
C SER A 170 -0.10 2.75 -6.95
N ASN A 171 0.45 2.76 -8.18
CA ASN A 171 0.49 3.92 -9.07
C ASN A 171 1.09 5.16 -8.37
N TYR A 172 2.17 5.00 -7.61
CA TYR A 172 2.96 6.13 -7.09
C TYR A 172 4.07 6.53 -8.05
N MET A 173 4.60 5.55 -8.79
CA MET A 173 5.58 5.76 -9.83
C MET A 173 5.18 5.01 -11.10
N SER A 174 5.37 5.65 -12.25
CA SER A 174 5.11 5.06 -13.57
C SER A 174 6.13 5.53 -14.60
N LEU A 175 6.25 4.79 -15.69
CA LEU A 175 6.98 5.22 -16.88
C LEU A 175 5.96 5.65 -17.93
N ASN A 176 6.00 6.92 -18.34
CA ASN A 176 5.10 7.43 -19.38
C ASN A 176 5.65 7.16 -20.79
N TRP A 177 4.84 7.43 -21.81
CA TRP A 177 5.22 7.21 -23.22
C TRP A 177 6.37 8.09 -23.73
N ASN A 178 6.74 9.13 -23.00
CA ASN A 178 7.85 10.03 -23.31
C ASN A 178 9.17 9.59 -22.66
N ASN A 179 9.24 8.35 -22.16
CA ASN A 179 10.35 7.81 -21.37
C ASN A 179 10.66 8.69 -20.15
N GLU A 180 9.62 9.20 -19.49
CA GLU A 180 9.76 9.92 -18.23
C GLU A 180 9.24 9.06 -17.09
N VAL A 181 10.03 8.97 -16.04
CA VAL A 181 9.59 8.48 -14.74
C VAL A 181 8.72 9.56 -14.13
N GLU A 182 7.45 9.25 -13.94
CA GLU A 182 6.49 10.09 -13.23
C GLU A 182 6.40 9.62 -11.78
N ILE A 183 6.51 10.56 -10.85
CA ILE A 183 6.45 10.33 -9.41
C ILE A 183 5.34 11.23 -8.86
N ASP A 184 4.24 10.63 -8.40
CA ASP A 184 3.10 11.36 -7.84
C ASP A 184 3.37 11.74 -6.38
N VAL A 185 4.17 12.81 -6.20
CA VAL A 185 4.57 13.30 -4.89
C VAL A 185 3.38 13.77 -4.05
N PHE A 186 2.34 14.30 -4.69
CA PHE A 186 1.11 14.68 -4.00
C PHE A 186 0.42 13.47 -3.36
N LYS A 187 0.24 12.40 -4.12
CA LYS A 187 -0.41 11.19 -3.64
C LYS A 187 0.42 10.48 -2.57
N ILE A 188 1.75 10.46 -2.69
CA ILE A 188 2.64 9.94 -1.65
C ILE A 188 2.46 10.74 -0.35
N ASN A 189 2.54 12.07 -0.42
CA ASN A 189 2.35 12.94 0.75
C ASN A 189 0.96 12.77 1.39
N LYS A 190 -0.10 12.72 0.58
CA LYS A 190 -1.46 12.45 1.07
C LYS A 190 -1.58 11.10 1.76
N THR A 191 -0.88 10.09 1.28
CA THR A 191 -0.85 8.76 1.91
C THR A 191 -0.13 8.83 3.26
N LEU A 192 1.02 9.51 3.34
CA LEU A 192 1.76 9.72 4.59
C LEU A 192 0.93 10.49 5.62
N GLU A 193 0.27 11.59 5.21
CA GLU A 193 -0.65 12.34 6.07
C GLU A 193 -1.77 11.45 6.61
N SER A 194 -2.33 10.60 5.74
CA SER A 194 -3.45 9.73 6.09
C SER A 194 -3.06 8.59 7.03
N LEU A 195 -1.76 8.33 7.27
CA LEU A 195 -1.33 7.36 8.29
C LEU A 195 -1.83 7.73 9.69
N GLN A 196 -2.09 9.01 9.97
CA GLN A 196 -2.64 9.48 11.25
C GLN A 196 -4.03 8.93 11.56
N ASN A 197 -4.75 8.43 10.54
CA ASN A 197 -6.08 7.83 10.69
C ASN A 197 -6.02 6.39 11.23
N PHE A 198 -4.83 5.82 11.37
CA PHE A 198 -4.62 4.41 11.71
C PHE A 198 -3.79 4.25 12.99
N ASN A 199 -4.15 3.26 13.80
CA ASN A 199 -3.42 2.77 14.96
C ASN A 199 -2.56 1.55 14.58
N PHE A 200 -1.53 1.77 13.77
CA PHE A 200 -0.64 0.68 13.32
C PHE A 200 0.22 0.05 14.42
N LYS A 201 0.36 0.70 15.58
CA LYS A 201 1.11 0.13 16.72
C LYS A 201 0.51 -1.21 17.16
N ASN A 202 -0.81 -1.33 17.14
CA ASN A 202 -1.51 -2.58 17.48
C ASN A 202 -1.36 -3.65 16.39
N LEU A 203 -1.30 -3.24 15.13
CA LEU A 203 -1.13 -4.14 13.98
C LEU A 203 0.31 -4.68 13.87
N ASP A 204 1.30 -3.94 14.34
CA ASP A 204 2.72 -4.32 14.18
C ASP A 204 3.04 -5.66 14.85
N ALA A 205 2.50 -5.88 16.05
CA ALA A 205 2.66 -7.11 16.82
C ALA A 205 1.93 -8.32 16.20
N ILE A 206 0.93 -8.07 15.35
CA ILE A 206 0.09 -9.09 14.71
C ILE A 206 0.68 -9.48 13.36
N LEU A 207 1.16 -8.50 12.61
CA LEU A 207 1.61 -8.67 11.23
C LEU A 207 3.08 -8.99 11.11
N VAL A 208 3.91 -8.62 12.07
CA VAL A 208 5.36 -8.88 12.03
C VAL A 208 5.72 -9.73 13.24
N LYS A 209 5.72 -11.06 13.04
CA LYS A 209 6.26 -12.05 13.99
C LYS A 209 7.68 -12.44 13.59
#